data_AF-A0A852C0E0-F1
#
_entry.id   AF-A0A852C0E0-F1
#
_cell.length_a   1.000
_cell.length_b   1.000
_cell.length_c   1.000
_cell.angle_alpha   90.00
_cell.angle_beta   90.00
_cell.angle_gamma   90.00
#
_symmetry.space_group_name_H-M   'P 1'
#
loop_
_entity.id
_entity.type
_entity.pdbx_description
1 polymer ?
#
loop_
_entity_poly.entity_id
_entity_poly.type
_entity_poly.pdbx_seq_one_letter_code
_entity_poly.pdbx_strand_id
1 'polypeptide(L)' 'QVAIKHIHVGPEDEDYVLNEILVMRDHKSPNIVSYLDSYLVGAELWLVLEYLPGGSLMDVVKVTPMDEG' A
#
# COMPACT_ATOMS: atom_id res chain seq x y z
N GLN A 1 -1.42 -4.95 -14.72
CA GLN A 1 -1.95 -5.57 -13.48
C GLN A 1 -1.84 -4.53 -12.37
N VAL A 2 -2.72 -4.56 -11.38
CA VAL A 2 -2.74 -3.60 -10.25
C VAL A 2 -2.93 -4.36 -8.94
N ALA A 3 -2.52 -3.77 -7.82
CA ALA A 3 -2.82 -4.25 -6.48
C ALA A 3 -3.97 -3.42 -5.90
N ILE A 4 -4.90 -4.09 -5.21
CA ILE A 4 -6.00 -3.41 -4.49
C ILE A 4 -5.84 -3.72 -3.01
N LYS A 5 -5.69 -2.67 -2.20
CA LYS A 5 -5.67 -2.76 -0.73
C LYS A 5 -7.04 -2.32 -0.21
N HIS A 6 -7.72 -3.21 0.51
CA HIS A 6 -8.99 -2.93 1.18
C HIS A 6 -8.71 -2.47 2.62
N ILE A 7 -9.31 -1.35 3.00
CA ILE A 7 -9.17 -0.76 4.34
C ILE A 7 -10.57 -0.49 4.87
N HIS A 8 -10.91 -1.03 6.03
CA HIS A 8 -12.15 -0.67 6.73
C HIS A 8 -11.97 0.72 7.35
N VAL A 9 -12.93 1.62 7.09
CA VAL A 9 -12.90 2.98 7.62
C VAL A 9 -13.86 3.06 8.79
N GLY A 10 -13.31 2.98 10.00
CA GLY A 10 -14.03 3.32 11.21
C GLY A 10 -14.13 4.84 11.40
N PRO A 11 -15.09 5.32 12.22
CA PRO A 11 -15.26 6.75 12.48
C PRO A 11 -14.06 7.42 13.17
N GLU A 12 -13.20 6.66 13.87
CA GLU A 12 -11.96 7.19 14.46
C GLU A 12 -10.73 7.04 13.54
N ASP A 13 -10.88 6.36 12.40
CA ASP A 13 -9.78 6.03 11.48
C ASP A 13 -9.71 6.98 10.27
N GLU A 14 -10.70 7.88 10.10
CA GLU A 14 -10.84 8.72 8.90
C GLU A 14 -9.57 9.57 8.64
N ASP A 15 -9.03 10.21 9.68
CA ASP A 15 -7.82 11.04 9.57
C ASP A 15 -6.58 10.22 9.19
N TYR A 16 -6.45 9.00 9.75
CA TYR A 16 -5.33 8.11 9.44
C TYR A 16 -5.37 7.65 7.98
N VAL A 17 -6.56 7.26 7.53
CA VAL A 17 -6.80 6.79 6.17
C VAL A 17 -6.56 7.91 5.14
N LEU A 18 -7.04 9.13 5.43
CA LEU A 18 -6.77 10.31 4.61
C LEU A 18 -5.27 10.60 4.52
N ASN A 19 -4.55 10.51 5.64
CA ASN A 19 -3.11 10.72 5.66
C ASN A 19 -2.37 9.69 4.79
N GLU A 20 -2.80 8.42 4.81
CA GLU A 20 -2.23 7.37 3.95
C GLU A 20 -2.38 7.71 2.46
N ILE A 21 -3.56 8.16 2.03
CA ILE A 21 -3.80 8.59 0.65
C ILE A 21 -2.93 9.81 0.29
N LEU A 22 -2.91 10.83 1.15
CA LEU A 22 -2.21 12.09 0.89
C LEU A 22 -0.70 11.86 0.74
N VAL A 23 -0.11 11.10 1.66
CA VAL A 23 1.33 10.79 1.63
C VAL A 23 1.68 10.06 0.34
N MET A 24 0.94 9.03 -0.06
CA MET A 24 1.24 8.27 -1.28
C MET A 24 0.96 9.05 -2.56
N ARG A 25 -0.04 9.94 -2.58
CA ARG A 25 -0.34 10.78 -3.74
C ARG A 25 0.73 11.83 -3.98
N ASP A 26 1.18 12.48 -2.91
CA ASP A 26 2.07 13.65 -2.99
C ASP A 26 3.55 13.25 -3.08
N HIS A 27 3.92 12.02 -2.69
CA HIS A 27 5.30 11.52 -2.74
C HIS A 27 5.49 10.43 -3.80
N LYS A 28 5.80 10.84 -5.03
CA LYS A 28 6.20 9.92 -6.11
C LYS A 28 7.71 9.74 -6.11
N SER A 29 8.17 8.50 -5.96
CA SER A 29 9.59 8.13 -5.97
C SER A 29 9.74 6.72 -6.53
N PRO A 30 10.84 6.38 -7.25
CA PRO A 30 11.10 5.03 -7.73
C PRO A 30 11.13 3.94 -6.64
N ASN A 31 11.32 4.33 -5.38
CA ASN A 31 11.41 3.41 -4.23
C ASN A 31 10.13 3.40 -3.36
N ILE A 32 9.08 4.10 -3.78
CA ILE A 32 7.79 4.15 -3.07
C ILE A 32 6.73 3.58 -4.02
N VAL A 33 5.88 2.70 -3.50
CA VAL A 33 4.76 2.14 -4.25
C VAL A 33 3.87 3.26 -4.77
N SER A 34 3.65 3.26 -6.08
CA SER A 34 2.88 4.27 -6.78
C SER A 34 1.38 4.13 -6.49
N TYR A 35 0.80 5.19 -5.95
CA TYR A 35 -0.65 5.38 -5.89
C TYR A 35 -1.22 5.65 -7.29
N LEU A 36 -2.31 4.95 -7.64
CA LEU A 36 -3.00 5.13 -8.91
C LEU A 36 -4.36 5.81 -8.71
N ASP A 37 -5.20 5.29 -7.79
CA ASP A 37 -6.54 5.81 -7.52
C ASP A 37 -7.11 5.29 -6.19
N SER A 38 -8.25 5.82 -5.76
CA SER A 38 -8.98 5.29 -4.59
C SER A 38 -10.49 5.46 -4.69
N TYR A 39 -11.22 4.52 -4.06
CA TYR A 39 -12.68 4.45 -4.10
C TYR A 39 -13.23 4.16 -2.71
N LEU A 40 -14.24 4.90 -2.28
CA LEU A 40 -14.99 4.60 -1.06
C LEU A 40 -16.24 3.79 -1.41
N VAL A 41 -16.32 2.56 -0.92
CA VAL A 41 -17.43 1.63 -1.16
C VAL A 41 -18.04 1.24 0.20
N GLY A 42 -19.13 1.91 0.58
CA GLY A 42 -19.70 1.76 1.91
C GLY A 42 -18.75 2.25 3.00
N ALA A 43 -18.35 1.37 3.91
CA ALA A 43 -17.37 1.64 4.97
C ALA A 43 -15.97 1.07 4.64
N GLU A 44 -15.67 0.84 3.36
CA GLU A 44 -14.35 0.39 2.91
C GLU A 44 -13.73 1.37 1.92
N LEU A 45 -12.48 1.75 2.17
CA LEU A 45 -11.64 2.41 1.20
C LEU A 45 -10.84 1.37 0.42
N TRP A 46 -10.91 1.47 -0.90
CA TRP A 46 -10.15 0.64 -1.82
C TRP A 46 -9.05 1.51 -2.42
N LEU A 47 -7.79 1.16 -2.14
CA LEU A 47 -6.62 1.81 -2.72
C LEU A 47 -6.15 1.01 -3.93
N VAL A 48 -6.06 1.67 -5.08
CA VAL A 48 -5.49 1.09 -6.30
C VAL A 48 -4.04 1.52 -6.40
N LEU A 49 -3.15 0.53 -6.37
CA LEU A 49 -1.70 0.70 -6.33
C LEU A 49 -1.04 -0.03 -7.49
N GLU A 50 0.20 0.35 -7.82
CA GLU A 50 1.01 -0.46 -8.72
C GLU A 50 1.24 -1.87 -8.13
N TYR A 51 1.23 -2.86 -9.00
CA TYR A 51 1.50 -4.24 -8.60
C TYR A 51 3.01 -4.50 -8.64
N LEU A 52 3.59 -4.90 -7.51
CA LEU A 52 4.98 -5.32 -7.41
C LEU A 52 5.07 -6.86 -7.49
N PRO A 53 5.51 -7.44 -8.62
CA PRO A 53 5.52 -8.89 -8.82
C PRO A 53 6.54 -9.63 -7.95
N GLY A 54 7.52 -8.91 -7.37
CA GLY A 54 8.57 -9.49 -6.53
C GLY A 54 8.10 -9.96 -5.15
N GLY A 55 6.85 -9.66 -4.76
CA GLY A 55 6.33 -10.01 -3.44
C GLY A 55 6.98 -9.19 -2.32
N SER A 56 6.81 -9.63 -1.08
CA SER A 56 7.34 -8.94 0.09
C SER A 56 8.77 -9.38 0.42
N LEU A 57 9.59 -8.48 0.96
CA LEU A 57 10.92 -8.84 1.46
C LEU A 57 10.84 -9.90 2.57
N MET A 58 9.75 -9.91 3.35
CA MET A 58 9.50 -10.93 4.37
C MET A 58 9.48 -12.35 3.79
N ASP A 59 8.94 -12.51 2.58
CA ASP A 59 8.88 -13.82 1.92
C ASP A 59 10.27 -14.29 1.51
N VAL A 60 11.15 -13.38 1.10
CA VAL A 60 12.54 -13.67 0.74
C VAL A 60 13.36 -14.10 1.97
N VAL A 61 13.26 -13.34 3.06
CA VAL A 61 14.00 -13.63 4.31
C VAL A 61 13.63 -14.99 4.90
N LYS A 62 12.37 -15.43 4.75
CA LYS A 62 11.93 -16.74 5.24
C LYS A 62 12.57 -17.91 4.49
N VAL A 63 12.93 -17.74 3.23
CA VAL A 63 13.38 -18.83 2.34
C VAL A 63 14.87 -18.75 2.00
N THR A 64 15.53 -17.63 2.25
CA THR A 64 16.92 -17.41 1.90
C THR A 64 17.67 -16.76 3.05
N PRO A 65 18.71 -17.39 3.61
CA PRO A 65 19.63 -16.70 4.50
C PRO A 65 20.36 -15.64 3.67
N MET A 66 20.06 -14.37 3.96
CA MET A 66 20.70 -13.23 3.31
C MET A 66 21.97 -12.88 4.10
N ASP A 67 23.06 -12.56 3.39
CA ASP A 67 24.33 -12.19 3.99
C ASP A 67 24.20 -10.79 4.63
N GLU A 68 24.42 -10.71 5.95
CA GLU A 68 24.50 -9.47 6.71
C GLU A 68 25.97 -9.03 6.71
N GLY A 69 26.41 -8.40 5.62
CA GLY A 69 27.82 -8.05 5.39
C GLY A 69 28.53 -7.31 6.53
#